data_AF-A0A136NCM8-F1
#
_entry.id   AF-A0A136NCM8-F1
#
_cell.length_a   1.000
_cell.length_b   1.000
_cell.length_c   1.000
_cell.angle_alpha   90.00
_cell.angle_beta   90.00
_cell.angle_gamma   90.00
#
_symmetry.space_group_name_H-M   'P 1'
#
loop_
_entity.id
_entity.type
_entity.pdbx_description
1 polymer ?
#
loop_
_entity_poly.entity_id
_entity_poly.type
_entity_poly.pdbx_seq_one_letter_code
_entity_poly.pdbx_strand_id
1 'polypeptide(L)'
;MIEVLRNESNPESKTKNEELKKENKLPVEANPQTPKKGCNFIATTPVIDNFLQKLKAKKAEDDKLILLRRNQIKGCLLQGQITTITSHFSSQYARFEALKILSLQAAYPNQLIEAESLLKSQVYKSKFAEFVSNLNF
;
A
#
# COMPACT_ATOMS: atom_id res chain seq x y z
N MET A 1 -58.90 -36.59 -0.22
CA MET A 1 -57.92 -36.26 0.85
C MET A 1 -56.61 -36.00 0.13
N ILE A 2 -56.15 -34.77 -0.13
CA ILE A 2 -56.16 -33.52 0.65
C ILE A 2 -56.60 -32.34 -0.23
N GLU A 3 -57.21 -31.34 0.43
CA GLU A 3 -57.82 -30.11 -0.06
C GLU A 3 -56.81 -29.03 -0.54
N VAL A 4 -57.08 -28.32 -1.65
CA VAL A 4 -57.64 -26.93 -1.80
C VAL A 4 -56.78 -25.85 -1.07
N LEU A 5 -56.23 -24.78 -1.69
CA LEU A 5 -56.83 -23.50 -2.17
C LEU A 5 -55.68 -22.63 -2.74
N ARG A 6 -55.75 -22.10 -3.98
CA ARG A 6 -56.15 -20.71 -4.37
C ARG A 6 -55.70 -19.56 -3.45
N ASN A 7 -54.94 -18.61 -4.01
CA ASN A 7 -55.20 -17.14 -4.04
C ASN A 7 -54.01 -16.44 -4.73
N GLU A 8 -54.19 -15.83 -5.92
CA GLU A 8 -54.54 -14.42 -6.16
C GLU A 8 -53.57 -13.39 -5.54
N SER A 9 -52.95 -12.57 -6.40
CA SER A 9 -52.92 -11.09 -6.35
C SER A 9 -51.59 -10.51 -6.88
N ASN A 10 -51.68 -9.75 -7.96
CA ASN A 10 -50.79 -8.63 -8.30
C ASN A 10 -51.63 -7.36 -8.04
N PRO A 11 -51.13 -6.28 -7.38
CA PRO A 11 -50.35 -5.27 -8.08
C PRO A 11 -49.33 -4.47 -7.23
N GLU A 12 -48.47 -3.73 -7.94
CA GLU A 12 -47.77 -2.48 -7.59
C GLU A 12 -47.47 -2.12 -6.11
N SER A 13 -46.18 -1.97 -5.81
CA SER A 13 -45.71 -0.93 -4.88
C SER A 13 -44.28 -0.49 -5.19
N LYS A 14 -44.15 0.79 -5.55
CA LYS A 14 -42.91 1.56 -5.54
C LYS A 14 -42.43 1.70 -4.09
N THR A 15 -41.20 1.29 -3.80
CA THR A 15 -40.43 1.85 -2.67
C THR A 15 -38.99 2.06 -3.10
N LYS A 16 -38.63 3.34 -3.26
CA LYS A 16 -37.25 3.82 -3.24
C LYS A 16 -36.65 3.43 -1.88
N ASN A 17 -35.48 2.80 -1.87
CA ASN A 17 -34.56 2.93 -0.75
C ASN A 17 -33.13 3.04 -1.28
N GLU A 18 -32.68 4.28 -1.20
CA GLU A 18 -31.31 4.75 -1.17
C GLU A 18 -30.67 4.20 0.13
N GLU A 19 -29.71 3.28 0.03
CA GLU A 19 -28.82 3.00 1.14
C GLU A 19 -27.37 2.83 0.66
N LEU A 20 -26.59 3.83 1.06
CA LEU A 20 -25.15 3.92 1.11
C LEU A 20 -24.46 2.56 1.22
N LYS A 21 -23.79 2.15 0.14
CA LYS A 21 -22.82 1.06 0.20
C LYS A 21 -21.52 1.60 0.79
N LYS A 22 -21.43 1.48 2.12
CA LYS A 22 -20.26 1.66 2.99
C LYS A 22 -18.93 1.50 2.25
N GLU A 23 -18.27 2.63 2.03
CA GLU A 23 -16.85 2.69 1.75
C GLU A 23 -16.13 2.14 2.99
N ASN A 24 -15.56 0.95 2.83
CA ASN A 24 -14.86 0.21 3.87
C ASN A 24 -13.52 0.93 4.12
N LYS A 25 -13.54 2.00 4.92
CA LYS A 25 -12.32 2.65 5.42
C LYS A 25 -11.63 1.65 6.32
N LEU A 26 -10.51 1.11 5.85
CA LEU A 26 -9.56 0.42 6.73
C LEU A 26 -9.22 1.33 7.92
N PRO A 27 -9.01 0.77 9.12
CA PRO A 27 -8.62 1.56 10.27
C PRO A 27 -7.28 2.23 9.97
N VAL A 28 -7.28 3.56 9.91
CA VAL A 28 -6.05 4.34 10.10
C VAL A 28 -5.74 4.20 11.59
N GLU A 29 -4.94 3.20 11.93
CA GLU A 29 -4.41 3.03 13.28
C GLU A 29 -3.44 4.19 13.53
N ALA A 30 -3.97 5.24 14.17
CA ALA A 30 -3.25 6.46 14.49
C ALA A 30 -2.33 6.19 15.69
N ASN A 31 -1.11 5.72 15.42
CA ASN A 31 0.01 5.98 16.33
C ASN A 31 0.28 7.50 16.27
N PRO A 32 0.32 8.24 17.40
CA PRO A 32 0.46 9.71 17.41
C PRO A 32 1.90 10.14 17.10
N GLN A 33 2.41 9.66 15.98
CA GLN A 33 3.74 9.98 15.49
C GLN A 33 3.57 11.11 14.47
N THR A 34 4.34 12.18 14.67
CA THR A 34 4.39 13.28 13.71
C THR A 34 5.15 12.82 12.46
N PRO A 35 4.64 13.08 11.25
CA PRO A 35 5.38 12.82 10.03
C PRO A 35 6.73 13.52 10.05
N LYS A 36 7.73 12.94 9.38
CA LYS A 36 9.06 13.57 9.27
C LYS A 36 8.99 14.99 8.69
N LYS A 37 9.99 15.81 8.99
CA LYS A 37 10.12 17.15 8.43
C LYS A 37 10.15 17.12 6.90
N GLY A 38 9.37 17.98 6.26
CA GLY A 38 9.21 18.01 4.79
C GLY A 38 8.13 17.08 4.26
N CYS A 39 7.47 16.31 5.12
CA CYS A 39 6.30 15.52 4.76
C CYS A 39 5.01 16.34 4.85
N ASN A 40 4.55 16.89 3.73
CA ASN A 40 3.35 17.75 3.70
C ASN A 40 2.04 16.96 3.53
N PHE A 41 2.09 15.81 2.85
CA PHE A 41 0.93 14.96 2.62
C PHE A 41 1.34 13.50 2.38
N ILE A 42 0.43 12.58 2.69
CA ILE A 42 0.58 11.15 2.41
C ILE A 42 0.07 10.85 1.00
N ALA A 43 0.81 10.03 0.25
CA ALA A 43 0.38 9.56 -1.05
C ALA A 43 -0.95 8.80 -0.95
N THR A 44 -1.91 9.17 -1.79
CA THR A 44 -3.24 8.55 -1.78
C THR A 44 -3.22 7.19 -2.48
N THR A 45 -4.17 6.32 -2.13
CA THR A 45 -4.31 4.99 -2.73
C THR A 45 -4.31 5.00 -4.27
N PRO A 46 -5.05 5.90 -4.97
CA PRO A 46 -5.02 5.94 -6.44
C PRO A 46 -3.63 6.23 -7.03
N VAL A 47 -2.81 7.02 -6.34
CA VAL A 47 -1.44 7.32 -6.76
C VAL A 47 -0.58 6.07 -6.64
N ILE A 48 -0.71 5.32 -5.54
CA ILE A 48 0.00 4.05 -5.33
C ILE A 48 -0.44 3.03 -6.37
N ASP A 49 -1.74 2.86 -6.61
CA ASP A 49 -2.26 1.90 -7.58
C ASP A 49 -1.79 2.19 -9.00
N ASN A 50 -1.80 3.46 -9.42
CA ASN A 50 -1.27 3.86 -10.72
C ASN A 50 0.23 3.54 -10.84
N PHE A 51 1.00 3.77 -9.77
CA PHE A 51 2.41 3.40 -9.74
C PHE A 51 2.60 1.88 -9.84
N LEU A 52 1.83 1.10 -9.08
CA LEU A 52 1.88 -0.37 -9.10
C LEU A 52 1.52 -0.94 -10.47
N GLN A 53 0.54 -0.36 -11.19
CA GLN A 53 0.23 -0.76 -12.56
C GLN A 53 1.44 -0.57 -13.50
N LYS A 54 2.13 0.58 -13.41
CA LYS A 54 3.34 0.85 -14.18
C LYS A 54 4.48 -0.10 -13.81
N LEU A 55 4.62 -0.42 -12.52
CA LEU A 55 5.62 -1.35 -12.01
C LEU A 55 5.38 -2.78 -12.52
N LYS A 56 4.12 -3.24 -12.50
CA LYS A 56 3.70 -4.55 -13.01
C LYS A 56 3.89 -4.70 -14.52
N ALA A 57 3.81 -3.59 -15.26
CA ALA A 57 4.08 -3.59 -16.70
C ALA A 57 5.57 -3.81 -17.04
N LYS A 58 6.49 -3.68 -16.07
CA LYS A 58 7.91 -3.97 -16.25
C LYS A 58 8.22 -5.42 -15.94
N LYS A 59 8.84 -6.12 -16.90
CA LYS A 59 9.24 -7.53 -16.76
C LYS A 59 10.54 -7.69 -15.97
N ALA A 60 11.57 -6.93 -16.34
CA ALA A 60 12.87 -7.00 -15.67
C ALA A 60 12.86 -6.26 -14.33
N GLU A 61 13.58 -6.79 -13.34
CA GLU A 61 13.71 -6.16 -12.02
C GLU A 61 14.46 -4.84 -12.10
N ASP A 62 15.48 -4.74 -12.96
CA ASP A 62 16.24 -3.50 -13.15
C ASP A 62 15.38 -2.38 -13.71
N ASP A 63 14.48 -2.67 -14.66
CA ASP A 63 13.53 -1.69 -15.19
C ASP A 63 12.56 -1.20 -14.12
N LYS A 64 12.14 -2.07 -13.21
CA LYS A 64 11.30 -1.70 -12.05
C LYS A 64 12.07 -0.76 -11.11
N LEU A 65 13.34 -1.04 -10.84
CA LEU A 65 14.21 -0.18 -10.01
C LEU A 65 14.45 1.18 -10.69
N ILE A 66 14.68 1.20 -12.00
CA ILE A 66 14.82 2.43 -12.78
C ILE A 66 13.53 3.25 -12.70
N LEU A 67 12.36 2.63 -12.86
CA LEU A 67 11.07 3.29 -12.72
C LEU A 67 10.94 3.91 -11.33
N LEU A 68 11.29 3.18 -10.28
CA LEU A 68 11.22 3.65 -8.89
C LEU A 68 12.13 4.87 -8.63
N ARG A 69 13.36 4.87 -9.17
CA ARG A 69 14.28 6.01 -9.05
C ARG A 69 13.82 7.24 -9.83
N ARG A 70 13.21 7.04 -11.00
CA ARG A 70 12.81 8.14 -11.91
C ARG A 70 11.44 8.72 -11.58
N ASN A 71 10.50 7.88 -11.15
CA ASN A 71 9.11 8.27 -10.96
C ASN A 71 8.80 8.34 -9.46
N GLN A 72 9.30 9.40 -8.82
CA GLN A 72 9.05 9.63 -7.42
C GLN A 72 7.55 9.80 -7.17
N ILE A 73 7.02 8.96 -6.29
CA ILE A 73 5.63 9.03 -5.88
C ILE A 73 5.41 10.40 -5.23
N LYS A 74 4.35 11.10 -5.63
CA LYS A 74 4.01 12.40 -5.05
C LYS A 74 3.49 12.19 -3.62
N GLY A 75 4.15 12.82 -2.67
CA GLY A 75 3.84 12.71 -1.24
C GLY A 75 4.72 11.70 -0.52
N CYS A 76 4.51 11.57 0.78
CA CYS A 76 5.20 10.57 1.59
C CYS A 76 4.47 9.23 1.55
N LEU A 77 5.22 8.19 1.86
CA LEU A 77 4.73 6.83 1.88
C LEU A 77 4.56 6.33 3.32
N LEU A 78 3.44 5.67 3.57
CA LEU A 78 3.26 4.88 4.77
C LEU A 78 4.04 3.57 4.66
N GLN A 79 4.41 2.99 5.80
CA GLN A 79 5.11 1.70 5.87
C GLN A 79 4.37 0.62 5.06
N GLY A 80 3.04 0.53 5.17
CA GLY A 80 2.26 -0.44 4.40
C GLY A 80 2.34 -0.24 2.88
N GLN A 81 2.47 1.01 2.41
CA GLN A 81 2.63 1.32 0.98
C GLN A 81 4.03 0.93 0.50
N ILE A 82 5.06 1.21 1.29
CA ILE A 82 6.45 0.81 1.02
C ILE A 82 6.54 -0.73 0.91
N THR A 83 5.95 -1.43 1.87
CA THR A 83 5.90 -2.89 1.90
C THR A 83 5.17 -3.45 0.69
N THR A 84 4.02 -2.87 0.33
CA THR A 84 3.24 -3.27 -0.84
C THR A 84 4.05 -3.13 -2.13
N ILE A 85 4.67 -1.97 -2.36
CA ILE A 85 5.48 -1.73 -3.57
C ILE A 85 6.68 -2.68 -3.62
N THR A 86 7.39 -2.84 -2.51
CA THR A 86 8.57 -3.70 -2.41
C THR A 86 8.24 -5.17 -2.68
N SER A 87 7.04 -5.63 -2.30
CA SER A 87 6.61 -7.02 -2.51
C SER A 87 6.56 -7.45 -3.99
N HIS A 88 6.51 -6.48 -4.93
CA HIS A 88 6.52 -6.73 -6.38
C HIS A 88 7.91 -7.05 -6.96
N PHE A 89 8.95 -6.98 -6.13
CA PHE A 89 10.29 -7.40 -6.48
C PHE A 89 10.53 -8.85 -6.03
N SER A 90 11.14 -9.63 -6.90
CA SER A 90 11.33 -11.07 -6.68
C SER A 90 12.66 -11.38 -6.03
N SER A 91 13.71 -10.65 -6.42
CA SER A 91 15.06 -10.84 -5.91
C SER A 91 15.28 -10.13 -4.57
N GLN A 92 16.15 -10.71 -3.74
CA GLN A 92 16.55 -10.10 -2.46
C GLN A 92 17.27 -8.77 -2.66
N TYR A 93 18.11 -8.70 -3.69
CA TYR A 93 18.81 -7.49 -4.08
C TYR A 93 17.83 -6.36 -4.46
N ALA A 94 16.87 -6.64 -5.35
CA ALA A 94 15.95 -5.60 -5.79
C ALA A 94 14.96 -5.17 -4.69
N ARG A 95 14.55 -6.09 -3.79
CA ARG A 95 13.78 -5.70 -2.60
C ARG A 95 14.56 -4.75 -1.70
N PHE A 96 15.84 -5.06 -1.43
CA PHE A 96 16.70 -4.20 -0.63
C PHE A 96 16.89 -2.81 -1.26
N GLU A 97 17.17 -2.76 -2.57
CA GLU A 97 17.30 -1.50 -3.29
C GLU A 97 15.98 -0.71 -3.34
N ALA A 98 14.84 -1.39 -3.54
CA ALA A 98 13.54 -0.77 -3.51
C ALA A 98 13.22 -0.17 -2.13
N LEU A 99 13.50 -0.91 -1.06
CA LEU A 99 13.35 -0.41 0.32
C LEU A 99 14.19 0.84 0.56
N LYS A 100 15.47 0.83 0.16
CA LYS A 100 16.33 2.02 0.30
C LYS A 100 15.72 3.24 -0.38
N ILE A 101 15.27 3.09 -1.63
CA ILE A 101 14.70 4.21 -2.40
C ILE A 101 13.40 4.70 -1.76
N LEU A 102 12.49 3.79 -1.39
CA LEU A 102 11.18 4.11 -0.82
C LEU A 102 11.27 4.70 0.59
N SER A 103 12.23 4.24 1.40
CA SER A 103 12.49 4.76 2.75
C SER A 103 12.85 6.24 2.77
N LEU A 104 13.46 6.76 1.69
CA LEU A 104 13.71 8.20 1.54
C LEU A 104 12.40 9.01 1.44
N GLN A 105 11.29 8.39 1.07
CA GLN A 105 9.96 9.00 1.01
C GLN A 105 9.07 8.60 2.19
N ALA A 106 9.57 7.84 3.16
CA ALA A 106 8.77 7.40 4.30
C ALA A 106 8.24 8.59 5.12
N ALA A 107 6.96 8.52 5.49
CA ALA A 107 6.33 9.48 6.39
C ALA A 107 6.79 9.27 7.84
N TYR A 108 6.93 8.01 8.25
CA TYR A 108 7.28 7.57 9.60
C TYR A 108 8.56 6.74 9.60
N PRO A 109 9.72 7.41 9.69
CA PRO A 109 11.03 6.78 9.72
C PRO A 109 11.24 5.64 10.70
N ASN A 110 10.72 5.81 11.90
CA ASN A 110 10.84 4.88 13.02
C ASN A 110 10.08 3.56 12.78
N GLN A 111 9.10 3.56 11.86
CA GLN A 111 8.37 2.35 11.46
C GLN A 111 9.08 1.58 10.34
N LEU A 112 10.14 2.14 9.74
CA LEU A 112 10.79 1.52 8.59
C LEU A 112 11.47 0.21 8.90
N ILE A 113 11.91 0.01 10.14
CA ILE A 113 12.62 -1.21 10.55
C ILE A 113 11.75 -2.46 10.36
N GLU A 114 10.42 -2.34 10.47
CA GLU A 114 9.50 -3.45 10.26
C GLU A 114 9.51 -3.98 8.81
N ALA A 115 9.90 -3.13 7.85
CA ALA A 115 10.03 -3.52 6.44
C ALA A 115 11.23 -4.47 6.19
N GLU A 116 12.11 -4.63 7.18
CA GLU A 116 13.18 -5.65 7.18
C GLU A 116 12.63 -7.07 6.96
N SER A 117 11.40 -7.34 7.40
CA SER A 117 10.71 -8.63 7.22
C SER A 117 10.58 -9.08 5.75
N LEU A 118 10.67 -8.15 4.79
CA LEU A 118 10.65 -8.45 3.35
C LEU A 118 11.98 -9.03 2.83
N LEU A 119 13.04 -8.84 3.59
CA LEU A 119 14.38 -9.35 3.35
C LEU A 119 14.53 -10.70 4.08
N LYS A 120 14.88 -11.74 3.34
CA LYS A 120 15.11 -13.10 3.86
C LYS A 120 16.55 -13.27 4.35
N SER A 121 17.52 -12.64 3.68
CA SER A 121 18.93 -12.78 4.02
C SER A 121 19.34 -11.83 5.13
N GLN A 122 20.01 -12.38 6.16
CA GLN A 122 20.53 -11.61 7.28
C GLN A 122 21.49 -10.50 6.85
N VAL A 123 22.26 -10.71 5.78
CA VAL A 123 23.17 -9.69 5.24
C VAL A 123 22.39 -8.45 4.77
N TYR A 124 21.29 -8.64 4.04
CA TYR A 124 20.47 -7.51 3.57
C TYR A 124 19.70 -6.86 4.71
N LYS A 125 19.25 -7.64 5.68
CA LYS A 125 18.62 -7.16 6.91
C LYS A 125 19.53 -6.20 7.69
N SER A 126 20.75 -6.64 8.01
CA SER A 126 21.74 -5.81 8.70
C SER A 126 22.09 -4.55 7.92
N LYS A 127 22.30 -4.66 6.60
CA LYS A 127 22.54 -3.48 5.74
C LYS A 127 21.37 -2.51 5.73
N PHE A 128 20.14 -3.00 5.81
CA PHE A 128 18.95 -2.15 5.83
C PHE A 128 18.79 -1.45 7.18
N ALA A 129 18.99 -2.16 8.29
CA ALA A 129 18.98 -1.59 9.63
C ALA A 129 20.05 -0.49 9.80
N GLU A 130 21.26 -0.72 9.27
CA GLU A 130 22.32 0.28 9.23
C GLU A 130 21.90 1.50 8.38
N PHE A 131 21.35 1.25 7.19
CA PHE A 131 20.85 2.33 6.33
C PHE A 131 19.78 3.17 7.04
N VAL A 132 18.79 2.55 7.69
CA VAL A 132 17.73 3.27 8.41
C VAL A 132 18.30 4.07 9.58
N SER A 133 19.25 3.52 10.33
CA SER A 133 19.93 4.22 11.43
C SER A 133 20.72 5.45 10.95
N ASN A 134 21.24 5.42 9.72
CA ASN A 134 22.01 6.51 9.12
C ASN A 134 21.16 7.57 8.42
N LEU A 135 19.84 7.35 8.29
CA LEU A 135 18.95 8.38 7.76
C LEU A 135 18.75 9.45 8.85
N ASN A 136 19.31 10.63 8.61
CA ASN A 136 19.08 11.79 9.46
C ASN A 136 17.64 12.29 9.22
N PHE A 137 16.75 12.04 10.18
CA PHE A 137 15.34 12.44 10.14
C PHE A 137 15.05 13.66 11.01
#